data_AF-A0A497NI78-F1
#
_entry.id   AF-A0A497NI78-F1
#
_cell.length_a   1.000
_cell.length_b   1.000
_cell.length_c   1.000
_cell.angle_alpha   90.00
_cell.angle_beta   90.00
_cell.angle_gamma   90.00
#
_symmetry.space_group_name_H-M   'P 1'
#
loop_
_entity.id
_entity.type
_entity.pdbx_description
1 polymer ?
#
loop_
_entity_poly.entity_id
_entity_poly.type
_entity_poly.pdbx_seq_one_letter_code
_entity_poly.pdbx_strand_id
1 'polypeptide(L)'
;MTSSGGRAPTVREALLYERLRADKARCLTCERRCVIEPGQRGFCRTRENRDGHLYTLVYGDISSLSANPIEKKPFFHFWPGSVALTAGTWSCNFTCPWCQNWEISKFEPDLRRAHYISPEHFVSMTKTHGCQGTSISFNEPTLLFEWSLDVFRLARREGLYNNYVS
;
A
#
# COMPACT_ATOMS: atom_id res chain seq x y z
N MET A 1 30.86 10.79 6.94
CA MET A 1 30.95 11.68 5.76
C MET A 1 30.68 10.80 4.55
N THR A 2 29.55 10.79 3.84
CA THR A 2 28.42 11.70 3.63
C THR A 2 27.19 10.81 3.34
N SER A 3 26.20 10.73 4.24
CA SER A 3 24.93 10.09 3.90
C SER A 3 24.12 11.09 3.08
N SER A 4 24.29 11.05 1.76
CA SER A 4 23.44 11.74 0.81
C SER A 4 21.98 11.48 1.18
N GLY A 5 21.25 12.56 1.51
CA GLY A 5 19.82 12.58 1.87
C GLY A 5 18.91 12.21 0.69
N GLY A 6 19.12 11.02 0.12
CA GLY A 6 18.19 10.39 -0.80
C GLY A 6 16.96 9.96 0.01
N ARG A 7 15.81 10.55 -0.30
CA ARG A 7 14.52 10.12 0.23
C ARG A 7 14.38 8.61 -0.01
N ALA A 8 14.04 7.83 1.03
CA ALA A 8 13.75 6.41 0.85
C ALA A 8 12.67 6.25 -0.25
N PRO A 9 12.81 5.29 -1.19
CA PRO A 9 11.91 5.17 -2.35
C PRO A 9 10.45 4.88 -1.95
N THR A 10 10.25 4.42 -0.72
CA THR A 10 8.94 4.14 -0.12
C THR A 10 8.26 5.35 0.49
N VAL A 11 8.95 6.48 0.58
CA VAL A 11 8.39 7.73 1.11
C VAL A 11 7.95 8.63 -0.03
N ARG A 12 6.64 8.79 -0.18
CA ARG A 12 6.03 9.69 -1.17
C ARG A 12 4.98 10.59 -0.54
N GLU A 13 4.79 11.78 -1.11
CA GLU A 13 3.70 12.66 -0.65
C GLU A 13 2.36 11.96 -0.90
N ALA A 14 1.49 12.01 0.10
CA ALA A 14 0.17 11.42 0.04
C ALA A 14 -0.73 12.21 -0.92
N LEU A 15 -1.60 11.54 -1.65
CA LEU A 15 -2.48 12.21 -2.62
C LEU A 15 -3.77 12.76 -2.00
N LEU A 16 -4.24 12.14 -0.92
CA LEU A 16 -5.54 12.44 -0.31
C LEU A 16 -5.37 13.01 1.11
N TYR A 17 -5.20 14.33 1.21
CA TYR A 17 -5.19 15.01 2.50
C TYR A 17 -5.55 16.50 2.37
N GLU A 18 -5.99 17.09 3.47
CA GLU A 18 -6.16 18.55 3.61
C GLU A 18 -5.10 19.11 4.55
N ARG A 19 -4.56 20.27 4.19
CA ARG A 19 -3.74 21.06 5.11
C ARG A 19 -4.63 21.84 6.05
N LEU A 20 -4.26 21.85 7.33
CA LEU A 20 -4.95 22.59 8.37
C LEU A 20 -4.00 23.62 8.98
N ARG A 21 -4.52 24.44 9.90
CA ARG A 21 -3.72 25.43 10.64
C ARG A 21 -2.69 24.73 11.54
N ALA A 22 -1.64 25.47 11.89
CA ALA A 22 -0.53 24.99 12.74
C ALA A 22 0.12 23.71 12.19
N ASP A 23 0.32 23.67 10.87
CA ASP A 23 0.99 22.59 10.14
C ASP A 23 0.39 21.20 10.34
N LYS A 24 -0.87 21.11 10.76
CA LYS A 24 -1.60 19.85 10.86
C LYS A 24 -2.07 19.38 9.49
N ALA A 25 -2.22 18.06 9.32
CA ALA A 25 -2.76 17.46 8.11
C ALA A 25 -3.93 16.53 8.44
N ARG A 26 -5.06 16.67 7.74
CA ARG A 26 -6.15 15.70 7.79
C ARG A 26 -5.96 14.69 6.67
N CYS A 27 -5.59 13.46 7.02
CA CYS A 27 -5.52 12.34 6.09
C CYS A 27 -6.93 11.98 5.60
N LEU A 28 -7.11 11.78 4.30
CA LEU A 28 -8.39 11.38 3.69
C LEU A 28 -8.31 10.03 2.96
N THR A 29 -7.22 9.27 3.13
CA THR A 29 -7.02 7.99 2.44
C THR A 29 -7.98 6.89 2.90
N CYS A 30 -8.41 6.91 4.16
CA CYS A 30 -9.36 5.95 4.71
C CYS A 30 -10.35 6.60 5.68
N GLU A 31 -11.36 5.85 6.11
CA GLU A 31 -12.47 6.38 6.92
C GLU A 31 -12.09 6.88 8.31
N ARG A 32 -10.86 6.65 8.77
CA ARG A 32 -10.39 7.21 10.05
C ARG A 32 -10.22 8.72 10.02
N ARG A 33 -9.99 9.30 8.84
CA ARG A 33 -9.84 10.74 8.61
C ARG A 33 -8.93 11.45 9.62
N CYS A 34 -7.81 10.82 9.98
CA CYS A 34 -6.95 11.26 11.08
C CYS A 34 -6.48 12.70 10.87
N VAL A 35 -6.59 13.54 11.90
CA VAL A 35 -5.86 14.81 11.99
C VAL A 35 -4.52 14.53 12.66
N ILE A 36 -3.43 14.83 11.96
CA ILE A 36 -2.07 14.43 12.32
C ILE A 36 -1.25 15.69 12.58
N GLU A 37 -0.67 15.79 13.77
CA GLU A 37 0.23 16.89 14.17
C GLU A 37 1.56 16.82 13.40
N PRO A 38 2.30 17.95 13.26
CA PRO A 38 3.65 17.93 12.67
C PRO A 38 4.57 16.92 13.34
N GLY A 39 5.29 16.13 12.54
CA GLY A 39 6.21 15.09 13.01
C GLY A 39 5.52 13.84 13.56
N GLN A 40 4.18 13.79 13.59
CA GLN A 40 3.41 12.63 14.06
C GLN A 40 2.93 11.75 12.92
N ARG A 41 2.47 10.55 13.31
CA ARG A 41 1.89 9.56 12.41
C ARG A 41 0.41 9.34 12.70
N GLY A 42 -0.36 9.06 11.65
CA GLY A 42 -1.75 8.64 11.76
C GLY A 42 -1.91 7.31 12.48
N PHE A 43 -3.17 6.90 12.69
CA PHE A 43 -3.51 5.67 13.41
C PHE A 43 -2.79 4.43 12.85
N CYS A 44 -2.74 4.31 11.52
CA CYS A 44 -2.09 3.17 10.85
C CYS A 44 -0.56 3.23 10.86
N ARG A 45 0.06 4.30 11.38
CA ARG A 45 1.52 4.46 11.45
C ARG A 45 2.26 4.48 10.10
N THR A 46 1.55 4.39 8.97
CA THR A 46 2.11 4.48 7.62
C THR A 46 1.99 5.87 6.99
N ARG A 47 1.26 6.79 7.65
CA ARG A 47 1.05 8.17 7.19
C ARG A 47 1.71 9.12 8.18
N GLU A 48 2.65 9.93 7.71
CA GLU A 48 3.45 10.84 8.53
C GLU A 48 3.28 12.27 8.04
N ASN A 49 2.98 13.18 8.97
CA ASN A 49 2.94 14.60 8.66
C ASN A 49 4.34 15.21 8.85
N ARG A 50 4.86 15.86 7.80
CA ARG A 50 6.09 16.64 7.84
C ARG A 50 5.75 18.08 7.45
N ASP A 51 5.70 18.96 8.43
CA ASP A 51 5.49 20.40 8.25
C ASP A 51 4.24 20.75 7.43
N GLY A 52 3.12 20.07 7.72
CA GLY A 52 1.84 20.25 7.03
C GLY A 52 1.69 19.47 5.73
N HIS A 53 2.72 18.77 5.27
CA HIS A 53 2.65 17.85 4.13
C HIS A 53 2.49 16.42 4.64
N LEU A 54 1.46 15.71 4.17
CA LEU A 54 1.29 14.30 4.52
C LEU A 54 2.07 13.40 3.57
N TYR A 55 2.77 12.41 4.12
CA TYR A 55 3.53 11.41 3.37
C TYR A 55 3.02 10.00 3.66
N THR A 56 2.98 9.14 2.65
CA THR A 56 3.01 7.69 2.86
C THR A 56 4.45 7.24 3.10
N LEU A 57 4.63 6.30 4.02
CA LEU A 57 5.92 5.68 4.34
C LEU A 57 6.13 4.33 3.64
N VAL A 58 5.07 3.80 3.02
CA VAL A 58 4.98 2.42 2.54
C VAL A 58 4.75 2.33 1.03
N TYR A 59 5.09 3.35 0.26
CA TYR A 59 4.95 3.31 -1.20
C TYR A 59 5.79 2.15 -1.78
N GLY A 60 5.14 1.07 -2.20
CA GLY A 60 5.82 -0.12 -2.69
C GLY A 60 6.68 -0.83 -1.65
N ASP A 61 6.50 -0.57 -0.34
CA ASP A 61 7.13 -1.36 0.73
C ASP A 61 6.32 -2.66 0.92
N ILE A 62 6.75 -3.74 0.26
CA ILE A 62 5.96 -4.97 0.16
C ILE A 62 6.42 -5.96 1.23
N SER A 63 5.55 -6.23 2.20
CA SER A 63 5.78 -7.16 3.31
C SER A 63 5.40 -8.61 2.97
N SER A 64 4.46 -8.78 2.02
CA SER A 64 3.97 -10.09 1.60
C SER A 64 3.61 -10.07 0.13
N LEU A 65 3.95 -11.16 -0.57
CA LEU A 65 3.73 -11.35 -1.99
C LEU A 65 3.30 -12.80 -2.23
N SER A 66 2.18 -13.02 -2.91
CA SER A 66 1.72 -14.37 -3.23
C SER A 66 0.75 -14.38 -4.41
N ALA A 67 0.95 -15.32 -5.33
CA ALA A 67 0.02 -15.61 -6.41
C ALA A 67 -1.13 -16.48 -5.87
N ASN A 68 -2.37 -15.96 -5.95
CA ASN A 68 -3.55 -16.65 -5.42
C ASN A 68 -4.67 -16.69 -6.48
N PRO A 69 -5.44 -17.81 -6.56
CA PRO A 69 -6.61 -17.88 -7.41
C PRO A 69 -7.63 -16.80 -7.04
N ILE A 70 -8.37 -16.31 -8.04
CA ILE A 70 -9.38 -15.26 -7.84
C ILE A 70 -10.51 -15.74 -6.91
N GLU A 71 -10.78 -17.04 -6.90
CA GLU A 71 -11.82 -17.69 -6.10
C GLU A 71 -11.57 -17.61 -4.59
N LYS A 72 -10.33 -17.31 -4.17
CA LYS A 72 -10.00 -17.05 -2.76
C LYS A 72 -10.51 -15.67 -2.30
N LYS A 73 -10.83 -14.77 -3.23
CA LYS A 73 -11.27 -13.40 -2.97
C LYS A 73 -12.79 -13.34 -3.04
N PRO A 74 -13.45 -12.37 -2.37
CA PRO A 74 -14.91 -12.28 -2.28
C PRO A 74 -15.53 -11.71 -3.58
N PHE A 75 -15.12 -12.22 -4.74
CA PHE A 75 -15.63 -11.80 -6.04
C PHE A 75 -16.30 -12.99 -6.73
N PHE A 76 -17.63 -12.92 -6.86
CA PHE A 76 -18.36 -13.89 -7.67
C PHE A 76 -18.30 -13.49 -9.15
N HIS A 77 -18.01 -14.43 -10.05
CA HIS A 77 -17.92 -14.23 -11.51
C HIS A 77 -16.90 -13.20 -12.01
N PHE A 78 -15.92 -12.81 -11.19
CA PHE A 78 -14.83 -11.93 -11.61
C PHE A 78 -13.62 -12.78 -12.02
N TRP A 79 -13.30 -12.81 -13.32
CA TRP A 79 -12.16 -13.56 -13.89
C TRP A 79 -12.01 -15.03 -13.43
N PRO A 80 -13.06 -15.88 -13.51
CA PRO A 80 -13.00 -17.25 -13.02
C PRO A 80 -11.82 -18.06 -13.61
N GLY A 81 -11.20 -18.90 -12.80
CA GLY A 81 -10.06 -19.75 -13.15
C GLY A 81 -8.73 -19.00 -13.24
N SER A 82 -8.70 -17.69 -12.99
CA SER A 82 -7.49 -16.89 -13.07
C SER A 82 -6.74 -16.76 -11.75
N VAL A 83 -5.47 -16.36 -11.85
CA VAL A 83 -4.59 -16.10 -10.71
C VAL A 83 -4.17 -14.64 -10.71
N ALA A 84 -4.19 -14.02 -9.53
CA ALA A 84 -3.68 -12.68 -9.32
C ALA A 84 -2.42 -12.70 -8.46
N LEU A 85 -1.40 -11.94 -8.87
CA LEU A 85 -0.27 -11.64 -7.98
C LEU A 85 -0.74 -10.64 -6.94
N THR A 86 -0.78 -11.06 -5.68
CA THR A 86 -1.26 -10.26 -4.56
C THR A 86 -0.08 -9.70 -3.76
N ALA A 87 -0.11 -8.40 -3.49
CA ALA A 87 0.86 -7.71 -2.63
C ALA A 87 0.17 -7.10 -1.40
N GLY A 88 0.88 -7.09 -0.27
CA GLY A 88 0.48 -6.41 0.96
C GLY A 88 1.65 -5.66 1.59
N THR A 89 1.34 -4.80 2.56
CA THR A 89 2.34 -3.95 3.23
C THR A 89 2.31 -4.10 4.76
N TRP A 90 3.08 -3.28 5.46
CA TRP A 90 3.12 -3.24 6.92
C TRP A 90 1.97 -2.43 7.51
N SER A 91 1.61 -2.78 8.74
CA SER A 91 0.54 -2.16 9.52
C SER A 91 -0.86 -2.33 8.93
N CYS A 92 -1.87 -1.75 9.57
CA CYS A 92 -3.26 -1.74 9.12
C CYS A 92 -4.02 -0.59 9.79
N ASN A 93 -5.04 -0.08 9.11
CA ASN A 93 -5.99 0.88 9.70
C ASN A 93 -7.17 0.16 10.41
N PHE A 94 -7.27 -1.18 10.35
CA PHE A 94 -8.26 -1.97 11.07
C PHE A 94 -7.70 -2.65 12.33
N THR A 95 -8.57 -2.85 13.31
CA THR A 95 -8.24 -3.46 14.62
C THR A 95 -8.77 -4.89 14.74
N CYS A 96 -8.83 -5.63 13.63
CA CYS A 96 -9.37 -6.99 13.60
C CYS A 96 -8.74 -7.86 14.71
N PRO A 97 -9.54 -8.43 15.64
CA PRO A 97 -9.02 -9.21 16.75
C PRO A 97 -8.48 -10.58 16.32
N TRP A 98 -8.96 -11.11 15.20
CA TRP A 98 -8.60 -12.44 14.66
C TRP A 98 -7.88 -12.36 13.31
N CYS A 99 -7.04 -11.33 13.13
CA CYS A 99 -6.36 -11.11 11.86
C CYS A 99 -5.41 -12.27 11.54
N GLN A 100 -5.65 -12.98 10.44
CA GLN A 100 -4.76 -14.04 9.97
C GLN A 100 -3.41 -13.50 9.48
N ASN A 101 -3.36 -12.22 9.10
CA ASN A 101 -2.15 -11.52 8.64
C ASN A 101 -1.59 -10.62 9.76
N TRP A 102 -1.74 -10.99 11.03
CA TRP A 102 -1.31 -10.16 12.17
C TRP A 102 0.20 -9.86 12.15
N GLU A 103 1.01 -10.80 11.66
CA GLU A 103 2.48 -10.70 11.54
C GLU A 103 2.93 -9.52 10.67
N ILE A 104 2.10 -9.08 9.72
CA ILE A 104 2.37 -7.89 8.89
C ILE A 104 1.50 -6.70 9.28
N SER A 105 0.26 -6.93 9.71
CA SER A 105 -0.74 -5.87 9.91
C SER A 105 -0.67 -5.18 11.27
N LYS A 106 0.10 -5.73 12.23
CA LYS A 106 0.26 -5.18 13.60
C LYS A 106 1.61 -4.55 13.87
N PHE A 107 2.49 -4.51 12.86
CA PHE A 107 3.82 -3.95 12.97
C PHE A 107 3.96 -2.68 12.12
N GLU A 108 4.60 -1.66 12.69
CA GLU A 108 4.90 -0.42 11.97
C GLU A 108 5.99 -0.66 10.91
N PRO A 109 5.97 0.08 9.77
CA PRO A 109 7.03 -0.02 8.77
C PRO A 109 8.38 0.46 9.32
N ASP A 110 9.44 -0.33 9.10
CA ASP A 110 10.83 0.09 9.36
C ASP A 110 11.47 0.54 8.05
N LEU A 111 11.60 1.86 7.87
CA LEU A 111 12.18 2.48 6.67
C LEU A 111 13.62 2.01 6.37
N ARG A 112 14.36 1.49 7.36
CA ARG A 112 15.73 0.98 7.17
C ARG A 112 15.76 -0.43 6.60
N ARG A 113 14.65 -1.15 6.69
CA ARG A 113 14.48 -2.55 6.27
C ARG A 113 13.37 -2.70 5.21
N ALA A 114 12.94 -1.59 4.62
CA ALA A 114 11.86 -1.56 3.66
C ALA A 114 12.21 -2.39 2.42
N HIS A 115 11.25 -3.18 1.94
CA HIS A 115 11.41 -4.01 0.76
C HIS A 115 10.69 -3.36 -0.42
N TYR A 116 11.38 -2.43 -1.06
CA TYR A 116 10.81 -1.66 -2.16
C TYR A 116 10.66 -2.48 -3.44
N ILE A 117 9.44 -2.55 -3.96
CA ILE A 117 9.11 -3.08 -5.28
C ILE A 117 8.51 -1.94 -6.12
N SER A 118 9.13 -1.61 -7.24
CA SER A 118 8.58 -0.60 -8.14
C SER A 118 7.29 -1.10 -8.82
N PRO A 119 6.37 -0.21 -9.21
CA PRO A 119 5.18 -0.60 -9.97
C PRO A 119 5.49 -1.40 -11.24
N GLU A 120 6.51 -1.00 -11.99
CA GLU A 120 6.96 -1.68 -13.22
C GLU A 120 7.46 -3.09 -12.92
N HIS A 121 8.26 -3.24 -11.86
CA HIS A 121 8.78 -4.54 -11.47
C HIS A 121 7.65 -5.47 -11.02
N PHE A 122 6.67 -4.97 -10.27
CA PHE A 122 5.52 -5.77 -9.85
C PHE A 122 4.66 -6.23 -11.02
N VAL A 123 4.41 -5.37 -12.02
CA VAL A 123 3.71 -5.76 -13.25
C VAL A 123 4.52 -6.78 -14.06
N SER A 124 5.84 -6.61 -14.15
CA SER A 124 6.73 -7.60 -14.79
C SER A 124 6.70 -8.95 -14.09
N MET A 125 6.76 -8.98 -12.76
CA MET A 125 6.62 -10.21 -11.97
C MET A 125 5.26 -10.86 -12.20
N THR A 126 4.18 -10.08 -12.24
CA THR A 126 2.82 -10.59 -12.49
C THR A 126 2.76 -11.39 -13.79
N LYS A 127 3.33 -10.85 -14.88
CA LYS A 127 3.42 -11.55 -16.17
C LYS A 127 4.34 -12.76 -16.12
N THR A 128 5.50 -12.63 -15.46
CA THR A 128 6.50 -13.71 -15.34
C THR A 128 5.94 -14.92 -14.58
N HIS A 129 5.11 -14.68 -13.56
CA HIS A 129 4.42 -15.72 -12.80
C HIS A 129 3.15 -16.26 -13.51
N GLY A 130 2.87 -15.83 -14.74
CA GLY A 130 1.69 -16.27 -15.49
C GLY A 130 0.36 -15.86 -14.85
N CYS A 131 0.34 -14.80 -14.04
CA CYS A 131 -0.88 -14.25 -13.44
C CYS A 131 -1.61 -13.36 -14.45
N GLN A 132 -2.96 -13.36 -14.41
CA GLN A 132 -3.81 -12.57 -15.30
C GLN A 132 -4.22 -11.22 -14.68
N GLY A 133 -3.88 -11.00 -13.40
CA GLY A 133 -4.20 -9.76 -12.72
C GLY A 133 -3.29 -9.43 -11.55
N THR A 134 -3.41 -8.20 -11.09
CA THR A 134 -2.79 -7.73 -9.85
C THR A 134 -3.84 -7.58 -8.75
N SER A 135 -3.39 -7.69 -7.51
CA SER A 135 -4.25 -7.59 -6.34
C SER A 135 -3.50 -6.93 -5.19
N ILE A 136 -4.14 -6.01 -4.49
CA ILE A 136 -3.61 -5.45 -3.24
C ILE A 136 -4.48 -5.94 -2.09
N SER A 137 -3.86 -6.61 -1.12
CA SER A 137 -4.55 -7.28 0.00
C SER A 137 -3.59 -7.65 1.14
N PHE A 138 -3.93 -8.68 1.92
CA PHE A 138 -3.32 -9.14 3.18
C PHE A 138 -3.54 -8.19 4.37
N ASN A 139 -3.46 -6.89 4.13
CA ASN A 139 -3.96 -5.86 5.03
C ASN A 139 -4.93 -4.94 4.29
N GLU A 140 -5.43 -3.91 4.96
CA GLU A 140 -6.38 -3.00 4.32
C GLU A 140 -5.69 -2.27 3.14
N PRO A 141 -6.23 -2.40 1.91
CA PRO A 141 -5.51 -2.10 0.68
C PRO A 141 -5.24 -0.61 0.45
N THR A 142 -6.00 0.30 1.09
CA THR A 142 -5.72 1.75 0.95
C THR A 142 -4.39 2.17 1.56
N LEU A 143 -3.74 1.31 2.37
CA LEU A 143 -2.37 1.57 2.82
C LEU A 143 -1.38 1.73 1.66
N LEU A 144 -1.59 1.00 0.55
CA LEU A 144 -0.80 1.09 -0.68
C LEU A 144 -1.45 1.97 -1.75
N PHE A 145 -2.36 2.87 -1.38
CA PHE A 145 -3.15 3.68 -2.32
C PHE A 145 -2.31 4.31 -3.46
N GLU A 146 -1.29 5.11 -3.14
CA GLU A 146 -0.46 5.78 -4.14
C GLU A 146 0.27 4.79 -5.05
N TRP A 147 0.82 3.71 -4.50
CA TRP A 147 1.56 2.70 -5.27
C TRP A 147 0.65 1.90 -6.19
N SER A 148 -0.53 1.54 -5.70
CA SER A 148 -1.51 0.79 -6.47
C SER A 148 -2.10 1.58 -7.64
N LEU A 149 -2.22 2.91 -7.55
CA LEU A 149 -2.63 3.72 -8.69
C LEU A 149 -1.64 3.60 -9.86
N ASP A 150 -0.33 3.62 -9.54
CA ASP A 150 0.73 3.45 -10.54
C ASP A 150 0.72 2.01 -11.09
N VAL A 151 0.63 1.00 -10.22
CA VAL A 151 0.53 -0.41 -10.61
C VAL A 151 -0.68 -0.64 -11.50
N PHE A 152 -1.87 -0.20 -11.12
CA PHE A 152 -3.11 -0.47 -11.84
C PHE A 152 -3.10 0.19 -13.22
N ARG A 153 -2.53 1.39 -13.32
CA ARG A 153 -2.33 2.08 -14.59
C ARG A 153 -1.42 1.28 -15.52
N LEU A 154 -0.30 0.75 -15.01
CA LEU A 154 0.64 -0.05 -15.79
C LEU A 154 0.06 -1.42 -16.15
N ALA A 155 -0.50 -2.14 -15.18
CA ALA A 155 -1.11 -3.45 -15.37
C ALA A 155 -2.22 -3.41 -16.44
N ARG A 156 -3.06 -2.37 -16.43
CA ARG A 156 -4.12 -2.20 -17.45
C ARG A 156 -3.56 -2.06 -18.86
N ARG A 157 -2.41 -1.38 -19.04
CA ARG A 157 -1.76 -1.24 -20.35
C ARG A 157 -1.26 -2.59 -20.88
N GLU A 158 -0.92 -3.50 -19.97
CA GLU A 158 -0.47 -4.85 -20.27
C GLU A 158 -1.63 -5.87 -20.38
N GLY A 159 -2.89 -5.41 -20.33
CA GLY A 159 -4.06 -6.28 -20.44
C GLY A 159 -4.41 -7.06 -19.16
N LEU A 160 -3.81 -6.72 -18.02
CA LEU A 160 -4.07 -7.35 -16.73
C LEU A 160 -5.25 -6.66 -16.01
N TYR A 161 -6.06 -7.45 -15.30
CA TYR A 161 -7.06 -6.90 -14.39
C TYR A 161 -6.44 -6.47 -13.05
N ASN A 162 -7.16 -5.65 -12.29
CA ASN A 162 -6.72 -5.15 -10.98
C ASN A 162 -7.84 -5.31 -9.94
N ASN A 163 -7.48 -5.56 -8.69
CA ASN A 163 -8.45 -5.54 -7.58
C ASN A 163 -7.84 -5.09 -6.24
N TYR A 164 -8.74 -4.65 -5.37
CA TYR A 164 -8.50 -4.41 -3.94
C TYR A 164 -9.35 -5.38 -3.12
N VAL A 165 -8.74 -5.97 -2.08
CA VAL A 165 -9.42 -6.88 -1.17
C VAL A 165 -8.91 -6.65 0.25
N SER A 166 -9.82 -6.39 1.19
CA SER A 166 -9.53 -6.25 2.62
C SER A 166 -9.73 -7.56 3.39
#